data_AF-A0A7W4P469-F1
#
_entry.id   AF-A0A7W4P469-F1
#
_cell.length_a   1.000
_cell.length_b   1.000
_cell.length_c   1.000
_cell.angle_alpha   90.00
_cell.angle_beta   90.00
_cell.angle_gamma   90.00
#
_symmetry.space_group_name_H-M   'P 1'
#
loop_
_entity.id
_entity.type
_entity.pdbx_description
1 polymer ?
#
loop_
_entity_poly.entity_id
_entity_poly.type
_entity_poly.pdbx_seq_one_letter_code
_entity_poly.pdbx_strand_id
1 'polypeptide(L)' 'MTELKITEIPDEKPVKMTVALPADLHRDLLAYAALFSGSDGTMDPARLVAPMLRQFMISDKGFARARRKRKGTSSEK' A
#
# COMPACT_ATOMS: atom_id res chain seq x y z
N MET A 1 9.12 -7.67 19.54
CA MET A 1 8.14 -6.60 19.27
C MET A 1 8.06 -6.45 17.76
N THR A 2 6.94 -6.85 17.17
CA THR A 2 6.73 -6.86 15.71
C THR A 2 6.44 -5.45 15.23
N GLU A 3 7.46 -4.79 14.70
CA GLU A 3 7.34 -3.46 14.11
C GLU A 3 6.63 -3.57 12.75
N LEU A 4 5.45 -2.94 12.64
CA LEU A 4 4.67 -2.93 11.40
C LEU A 4 5.32 -1.94 10.42
N LYS A 5 5.37 -2.30 9.13
CA LYS A 5 6.02 -1.49 8.08
C LYS A 5 5.26 -0.22 7.72
N ILE A 6 4.05 -0.07 8.21
CA ILE A 6 3.21 1.11 8.03
C ILE A 6 3.21 1.80 9.39
N THR A 7 3.54 3.09 9.42
CA THR A 7 3.55 3.89 10.65
C THR A 7 2.42 4.92 10.65
N GLU A 8 2.02 5.41 9.48
CA GLU A 8 0.97 6.42 9.31
C GLU A 8 0.22 6.22 7.98
N ILE A 9 -1.07 6.61 7.95
CA ILE A 9 -1.90 6.58 6.73
C ILE A 9 -2.00 8.02 6.20
N PRO A 10 -1.40 8.33 5.04
CA PRO A 10 -1.47 9.66 4.43
C PRO A 10 -2.90 10.04 4.03
N ASP A 11 -3.31 11.28 4.34
CA ASP A 11 -4.59 11.85 3.92
C ASP A 11 -4.48 12.47 2.52
N GLU A 12 -4.66 11.64 1.49
CA GLU A 12 -4.59 12.05 0.07
C GLU A 12 -5.95 11.87 -0.61
N LYS A 13 -6.24 12.69 -1.64
CA LYS A 13 -7.48 12.57 -2.44
C LYS A 13 -7.58 11.15 -3.04
N PRO A 14 -8.53 10.32 -2.59
CA PRO A 14 -8.55 8.92 -2.98
C PRO A 14 -9.13 8.75 -4.38
N VAL A 15 -8.48 7.92 -5.19
CA VAL A 15 -9.08 7.38 -6.42
C VAL A 15 -9.65 6.00 -6.07
N LYS A 16 -10.97 5.83 -6.21
CA LYS A 16 -11.63 4.56 -5.90
C LYS A 16 -11.29 3.52 -6.97
N MET A 17 -10.87 2.34 -6.52
CA MET A 17 -10.58 1.18 -7.36
C MET A 17 -11.16 -0.06 -6.69
N THR A 18 -11.92 -0.86 -7.45
CA THR A 18 -12.45 -2.15 -6.96
C THR A 18 -11.47 -3.26 -7.32
N VAL A 19 -11.08 -4.08 -6.34
CA VAL A 19 -10.17 -5.21 -6.53
C VAL A 19 -10.77 -6.48 -5.93
N ALA A 20 -10.57 -7.62 -6.60
CA ALA A 20 -10.86 -8.93 -6.03
C ALA A 20 -9.61 -9.45 -5.32
N LEU A 21 -9.76 -9.91 -4.07
CA LEU A 21 -8.69 -10.50 -3.28
C LEU A 21 -8.99 -11.98 -3.04
N PRO A 22 -7.96 -12.85 -3.06
CA PRO A 22 -8.06 -14.18 -2.49
C PRO A 22 -8.53 -14.15 -1.02
N ALA A 23 -9.29 -15.16 -0.60
CA ALA A 23 -9.93 -15.19 0.72
C ALA A 23 -8.91 -15.25 1.88
N ASP A 24 -7.80 -15.95 1.67
CA ASP A 24 -6.66 -16.02 2.59
C ASP A 24 -6.02 -14.65 2.77
N LEU A 25 -5.75 -13.93 1.67
CA LEU A 25 -5.17 -12.59 1.72
C LEU A 25 -6.09 -11.58 2.43
N HIS A 26 -7.41 -11.67 2.23
CA HIS A 26 -8.35 -10.82 2.95
C HIS A 26 -8.31 -11.08 4.46
N ARG A 27 -8.21 -12.35 4.88
CA ARG A 27 -8.10 -12.71 6.30
C ARG A 27 -6.81 -12.18 6.92
N ASP A 28 -5.70 -12.29 6.21
CA ASP A 28 -4.42 -11.77 6.68
C ASP A 28 -4.43 -10.23 6.78
N LEU A 29 -5.11 -9.56 5.84
CA LEU A 29 -5.27 -8.10 5.88
C LEU A 29 -6.10 -7.64 7.07
N LEU A 30 -7.17 -8.37 7.43
CA LEU A 30 -7.94 -8.12 8.65
C LEU A 30 -7.09 -8.29 9.91
N ALA A 31 -6.29 -9.36 9.98
CA ALA A 31 -5.39 -9.60 11.10
C ALA A 31 -4.33 -8.49 11.21
N TYR A 32 -3.76 -8.05 10.08
CA TYR A 32 -2.82 -6.93 10.05
C TYR A 32 -3.49 -5.64 10.54
N ALA A 33 -4.71 -5.34 10.10
CA ALA A 33 -5.45 -4.17 10.55
C ALA A 33 -5.69 -4.17 12.06
N ALA A 34 -6.05 -5.32 12.63
CA ALA A 34 -6.23 -5.48 14.08
C ALA A 34 -4.93 -5.24 14.86
N LEU A 35 -3.79 -5.72 14.34
CA LEU A 35 -2.47 -5.46 14.95
C LEU A 35 -2.07 -3.99 14.84
N PHE A 36 -2.45 -3.32 13.75
CA PHE A 36 -2.11 -1.92 13.50
C PHE A 36 -2.95 -0.95 14.34
N SER A 37 -4.24 -1.26 14.57
CA SER A 37 -5.15 -0.36 15.29
C SER A 37 -5.11 -0.48 16.82
N GLY A 38 -4.37 -1.45 17.38
CA GLY A 38 -4.22 -1.60 18.83
C GLY A 38 -5.56 -1.88 19.54
N SER A 39 -5.74 -1.31 20.74
CA SER A 39 -6.91 -1.55 21.62
C SER A 39 -8.18 -0.78 21.25
N ASP A 40 -8.08 0.23 20.36
CA ASP A 40 -9.07 1.32 20.32
C ASP A 40 -9.89 1.40 19.03
N GLY A 41 -9.81 0.42 18.13
CA GLY A 41 -10.79 0.39 17.05
C GLY A 41 -10.59 -0.61 15.94
N THR A 42 -11.71 -1.02 15.36
CA THR A 42 -11.80 -1.74 14.09
C THR A 42 -11.37 -0.81 12.95
N MET A 43 -10.10 -0.81 12.58
CA MET A 43 -9.64 -0.12 11.37
C MET A 43 -10.17 -0.83 10.12
N ASP A 44 -10.68 -0.06 9.17
CA ASP A 44 -11.02 -0.58 7.85
C ASP A 44 -9.75 -1.10 7.15
N PRO A 45 -9.63 -2.41 6.86
CA PRO A 45 -8.47 -3.00 6.20
C PRO A 45 -8.18 -2.39 4.83
N ALA A 46 -9.19 -1.84 4.13
CA ALA A 46 -9.02 -1.20 2.84
C ALA A 46 -8.09 0.03 2.91
N ARG A 47 -8.05 0.72 4.06
CA ARG A 47 -7.19 1.89 4.26
C ARG A 47 -5.69 1.54 4.28
N LEU A 48 -5.35 0.27 4.50
CA LEU A 48 -3.96 -0.21 4.47
C LEU A 48 -3.46 -0.52 3.05
N VAL A 49 -4.36 -0.78 2.12
CA VAL A 49 -3.99 -1.22 0.76
C VAL A 49 -3.13 -0.16 0.06
N ALA A 50 -3.56 1.11 0.10
CA ALA A 50 -2.83 2.20 -0.53
C ALA A 50 -1.41 2.39 0.05
N PRO A 51 -1.19 2.53 1.37
CA PRO A 51 0.16 2.65 1.93
C PRO A 51 1.01 1.38 1.73
N MET A 52 0.43 0.18 1.76
CA MET A 52 1.16 -1.06 1.42
C MET A 52 1.68 -1.05 -0.02
N LEU A 53 0.82 -0.73 -0.98
CA LEU A 53 1.20 -0.67 -2.40
C LEU A 53 2.25 0.42 -2.65
N ARG A 54 2.14 1.56 -1.96
CA ARG A 54 3.16 2.62 -2.01
C ARG A 54 4.52 2.11 -1.53
N GLN A 55 4.57 1.48 -0.36
CA GLN A 55 5.82 0.97 0.19
C GLN A 55 6.42 -0.10 -0.72
N PHE A 56 5.59 -0.97 -1.28
CA PHE A 56 6.00 -1.95 -2.29
C PHE A 56 6.66 -1.26 -3.50
N MET A 57 5.97 -0.30 -4.13
CA MET A 57 6.49 0.45 -5.28
C MET A 57 7.78 1.23 -4.99
N ILE A 58 7.93 1.78 -3.77
CA ILE A 58 9.16 2.47 -3.35
C ILE A 58 10.32 1.47 -3.24
N SER A 59 10.06 0.29 -2.65
CA SER A 59 11.08 -0.73 -2.42
C SER A 59 11.51 -1.48 -3.69
N ASP A 60 10.66 -1.49 -4.73
CA ASP A 60 10.95 -2.18 -5.99
C ASP A 60 11.92 -1.38 -6.88
N LYS A 61 13.19 -1.79 -6.86
CA LYS A 61 14.26 -1.22 -7.70
C LYS A 61 14.01 -1.40 -9.20
N GLY A 62 13.36 -2.50 -9.61
CA GLY A 62 13.02 -2.77 -11.00
C GLY A 62 12.00 -1.76 -11.51
N PHE A 63 10.94 -1.56 -10.73
CA PHE A 63 9.94 -0.53 -10.97
C PHE A 63 10.57 0.87 -11.02
N ALA A 64 11.43 1.21 -10.05
CA ALA A 64 12.10 2.50 -10.01
C ALA A 64 12.93 2.79 -11.28
N ARG A 65 13.67 1.78 -11.79
CA ARG A 65 14.44 1.88 -13.04
C ARG A 65 13.54 2.06 -14.25
N ALA A 66 12.48 1.26 -14.38
CA ALA A 66 11.53 1.36 -15.49
C ALA A 66 10.82 2.73 -15.51
N ARG A 67 10.43 3.25 -14.35
CA ARG A 67 9.79 4.57 -14.21
C ARG A 67 10.71 5.71 -14.67
N ARG A 68 12.01 5.66 -14.32
CA ARG A 68 13.00 6.65 -14.79
C ARG A 68 13.16 6.62 -16.31
N LYS A 69 13.27 5.42 -16.91
CA LYS A 69 13.36 5.27 -18.37
C LYS A 69 12.15 5.90 -19.08
N ARG A 70 10.93 5.63 -18.61
CA ARG A 70 9.70 6.22 -19.15
C ARG A 70 9.64 7.75 -19.02
N LYS A 71 10.20 8.31 -17.93
CA LYS A 71 10.28 9.76 -17.75
C LYS A 71 11.29 10.40 -18.72
N GLY A 72 12.43 9.74 -18.95
CA GLY A 72 13.44 10.19 -19.93
C GLY A 72 12.92 10.21 -21.36
N THR A 73 12.10 9.22 -21.75
CA THR A 73 11.51 9.16 -23.11
C THR A 73 10.41 10.19 -23.37
N SER A 74 9.90 10.88 -22.34
CA SER A 74 8.87 11.93 -22.49
C SER A 74 9.45 13.33 -22.67
N SER A 75 10.77 13.49 -22.53
CA SER A 75 11.47 14.78 -22.73
C SER A 75 12.10 14.90 -24.12
N GLU A 76 11.97 13.88 -24.97
CA GLU A 76 12.58 13.79 -26.31
C GLU A 76 11.52 13.84 -27.43
N LYS A 77 10.40 14.54 -27.20
CA LYS A 77 9.35 14.70 -28.21
C LYS A 77 8.74 16.10 -28.20
#